data_AF-A0A8T6I0A5-F1
#
_entry.id   AF-A0A8T6I0A5-F1
#
_cell.length_a   1.000
_cell.length_b   1.000
_cell.length_c   1.000
_cell.angle_alpha   90.00
_cell.angle_beta   90.00
_cell.angle_gamma   90.00
#
_symmetry.space_group_name_H-M   'P 1'
#
loop_
_entity.id
_entity.type
_entity.pdbx_description
1 polymer ?
#
loop_
_entity_poly.entity_id
_entity_poly.type
_entity_poly.pdbx_seq_one_letter_code
_entity_poly.pdbx_strand_id
1 'polypeptide(L)'
;MPSIKRSVLLAHPVGDVFALVNRVEDYPEFLPGCTRAEILSHTESEVVARLVVAVRGHRETLVTRNRLTPDRAIALEMIEGPFRRFAGHWRFTELGDAGCRVDLELSFELSNRLVGAFAAPFVNRIADRVVDAFAARARAELGG
;
A
#
# COMPACT_ATOMS: atom_id res chain seq x y z
N MET A 1 -6.34 7.37 -17.01
CA MET A 1 -6.36 6.67 -15.71
C MET A 1 -5.57 7.55 -14.75
N PRO A 2 -6.18 8.12 -13.69
CA PRO A 2 -5.43 8.89 -12.71
C PRO A 2 -4.38 8.01 -12.03
N SER A 3 -3.18 8.55 -11.86
CA SER A 3 -2.12 7.92 -11.08
C SER A 3 -1.54 8.88 -10.05
N ILE A 4 -1.10 8.30 -8.94
CA ILE A 4 -0.51 8.99 -7.81
C ILE A 4 0.90 8.45 -7.65
N LYS A 5 1.89 9.32 -7.56
CA LYS A 5 3.29 8.95 -7.31
C LYS A 5 3.79 9.65 -6.06
N ARG A 6 4.39 8.89 -5.15
CA ARG A 6 4.94 9.38 -3.89
C ARG A 6 6.26 8.72 -3.62
N SER A 7 7.13 9.44 -2.92
CA SER A 7 8.47 8.96 -2.58
C SER A 7 8.79 9.36 -1.15
N VAL A 8 9.49 8.50 -0.42
CA VAL A 8 10.02 8.79 0.91
C VAL A 8 11.44 8.26 1.04
N LEU A 9 12.27 8.99 1.77
CA LEU A 9 13.62 8.56 2.16
C LEU A 9 13.56 8.02 3.59
N LEU A 10 14.12 6.84 3.80
CA LEU A 10 14.18 6.16 5.08
C LEU A 10 15.63 5.79 5.38
N ALA A 11 16.12 6.13 6.56
CA ALA A 11 17.46 5.78 7.03
C ALA A 11 17.52 4.34 7.55
N HIS A 12 16.96 3.40 6.80
CA HIS A 12 16.88 1.98 7.15
C HIS A 12 17.27 1.11 5.95
N PRO A 13 17.79 -0.11 6.19
CA PRO A 13 18.07 -1.07 5.13
C PRO A 13 16.83 -1.37 4.29
N VAL A 14 17.05 -1.58 2.99
CA VAL A 14 15.98 -1.82 2.05
C VAL A 14 15.16 -3.08 2.38
N GLY A 15 15.80 -4.11 2.92
CA GLY A 15 15.14 -5.36 3.31
C GLY A 15 14.17 -5.21 4.46
N ASP A 16 14.52 -4.40 5.47
CA ASP A 16 13.65 -4.14 6.62
C ASP A 16 12.39 -3.38 6.18
N VAL A 17 12.57 -2.39 5.30
CA VAL A 17 11.47 -1.59 4.76
C VAL A 17 10.61 -2.41 3.80
N PHE A 18 11.21 -3.27 2.97
CA PHE A 18 10.50 -4.21 2.13
C PHE A 18 9.63 -5.16 2.98
N ALA A 19 10.21 -5.76 4.03
CA ALA A 19 9.48 -6.65 4.93
C ALA A 19 8.33 -5.94 5.63
N LEU A 20 8.54 -4.69 6.08
CA LEU A 20 7.49 -3.87 6.68
C LEU A 20 6.32 -3.62 5.72
N VAL A 21 6.60 -3.27 4.46
CA VAL A 21 5.54 -3.11 3.44
C VAL A 21 4.91 -4.47 3.08
N ASN A 22 5.65 -5.58 3.10
CA ASN A 22 5.10 -6.89 2.77
C ASN A 22 4.22 -7.49 3.89
N ARG A 23 4.34 -7.00 5.14
CA ARG A 23 3.50 -7.42 6.28
C ARG A 23 2.10 -6.81 6.21
N VAL A 24 1.31 -7.31 5.27
CA VAL A 24 -0.05 -6.80 5.00
C VAL A 24 -0.99 -6.94 6.21
N GLU A 25 -0.78 -7.94 7.07
CA GLU A 25 -1.60 -8.19 8.26
C GLU A 25 -1.53 -7.06 9.30
N ASP A 26 -0.41 -6.34 9.35
CA ASP A 26 -0.16 -5.27 10.32
C ASP A 26 -0.82 -3.95 9.90
N TYR A 27 -1.32 -3.85 8.65
CA TYR A 27 -1.89 -2.63 8.09
C TYR A 27 -3.01 -2.01 8.94
N PRO A 28 -3.93 -2.77 9.59
CA PRO A 28 -4.96 -2.18 10.44
C PRO A 28 -4.41 -1.43 11.66
N GLU A 29 -3.17 -1.71 12.07
CA GLU A 29 -2.55 -1.05 13.23
C GLU A 29 -2.15 0.40 12.93
N PHE A 30 -1.82 0.72 11.68
CA PHE A 30 -1.21 2.01 11.34
C PHE A 30 -1.73 2.67 10.06
N LEU A 31 -2.32 1.93 9.11
CA LEU A 31 -2.84 2.52 7.87
C LEU A 31 -4.19 3.21 8.09
N PRO A 32 -4.31 4.51 7.79
CA PRO A 32 -5.55 5.24 7.97
C PRO A 32 -6.69 4.65 7.15
N GLY A 33 -7.76 4.25 7.83
CA GLY A 33 -8.95 3.66 7.21
C GLY A 33 -8.83 2.16 6.93
N CYS A 34 -7.67 1.52 7.06
CA CYS A 34 -7.59 0.06 7.06
C CYS A 34 -8.12 -0.45 8.41
N THR A 35 -9.17 -1.27 8.39
CA THR A 35 -9.82 -1.78 9.61
C THR A 35 -9.63 -3.26 9.81
N ARG A 36 -9.26 -3.98 8.76
CA ARG A 36 -8.93 -5.41 8.79
C ARG A 36 -8.04 -5.75 7.61
N ALA A 37 -7.09 -6.64 7.84
CA ALA A 37 -6.27 -7.28 6.82
C ALA A 37 -6.26 -8.79 7.08
N GLU A 38 -6.21 -9.58 6.02
CA GLU A 38 -6.21 -11.04 6.09
C GLU A 38 -5.42 -11.60 4.89
N ILE A 39 -4.43 -12.45 5.15
CA ILE A 39 -3.72 -13.19 4.10
C ILE A 39 -4.60 -14.36 3.65
N LEU A 40 -4.87 -14.42 2.35
CA LEU A 40 -5.60 -15.53 1.72
C LEU A 40 -4.65 -16.58 1.14
N SER A 41 -3.47 -16.15 0.69
CA SER A 41 -2.40 -17.02 0.19
C SER A 41 -1.06 -16.29 0.28
N HIS A 42 0.02 -17.02 0.55
CA HIS A 42 1.38 -16.47 0.61
C HIS A 42 2.38 -17.50 0.09
N THR A 43 3.20 -17.09 -0.87
CA THR A 43 4.35 -17.79 -1.40
C THR A 43 5.56 -16.85 -1.42
N GLU A 44 6.74 -17.34 -1.77
CA GLU A 44 7.95 -16.50 -1.88
C GLU A 44 7.83 -15.36 -2.91
N SER A 45 6.96 -15.52 -3.92
CA SER A 45 6.82 -14.58 -5.03
C SER A 45 5.46 -13.88 -5.10
N GLU A 46 4.50 -14.27 -4.27
CA GLU A 46 3.14 -13.73 -4.30
C GLU A 46 2.47 -13.74 -2.93
N VAL A 47 1.78 -12.64 -2.61
CA VAL A 47 0.83 -12.54 -1.50
C VAL A 47 -0.53 -12.17 -2.04
N VAL A 48 -1.57 -12.94 -1.71
CA VAL A 48 -2.96 -12.56 -1.93
C VAL A 48 -3.56 -12.18 -0.58
N ALA A 49 -4.07 -10.95 -0.47
CA ALA A 49 -4.60 -10.44 0.79
C ALA A 49 -5.93 -9.72 0.59
N ARG A 50 -6.80 -9.83 1.59
CA ARG A 50 -8.05 -9.09 1.71
C ARG A 50 -7.85 -7.93 2.68
N LEU A 51 -8.21 -6.73 2.25
CA LEU A 51 -8.24 -5.53 3.08
C LEU A 51 -9.68 -5.01 3.19
N VAL A 52 -10.04 -4.56 4.40
CA VAL A 52 -11.31 -3.87 4.65
C VAL A 52 -11.00 -2.41 4.97
N VAL A 53 -11.44 -1.52 4.08
CA VAL A 53 -11.19 -0.08 4.19
C VAL A 53 -12.48 0.64 4.56
N ALA A 54 -12.42 1.43 5.63
CA ALA A 54 -13.52 2.25 6.11
C ALA A 54 -13.26 3.73 5.81
N VAL A 55 -14.20 4.36 5.12
CA VAL A 55 -14.17 5.77 4.74
C VAL A 55 -15.53 6.39 4.98
N ARG A 56 -15.59 7.40 5.86
CA ARG A 56 -16.80 8.23 6.09
C ARG A 56 -18.09 7.42 6.28
N GLY A 57 -18.00 6.32 7.04
CA GLY A 57 -19.16 5.45 7.32
C GLY A 57 -19.43 4.39 6.24
N HIS A 58 -18.76 4.45 5.09
CA HIS A 58 -18.77 3.37 4.09
C HIS A 58 -17.63 2.40 4.37
N ARG A 59 -17.92 1.11 4.21
CA ARG A 59 -16.94 0.03 4.37
C ARG A 59 -16.87 -0.72 3.06
N GLU A 60 -15.67 -0.81 2.52
CA GLU A 60 -15.40 -1.51 1.28
C GLU A 60 -14.35 -2.59 1.52
N THR A 61 -14.49 -3.69 0.80
CA THR A 61 -13.51 -4.79 0.82
C THR A 61 -12.79 -4.82 -0.52
N LEU A 62 -11.48 -4.99 -0.48
CA LEU A 62 -10.66 -5.22 -1.67
C LEU A 62 -9.76 -6.44 -1.43
N VAL A 63 -9.57 -7.25 -2.46
CA VAL A 63 -8.63 -8.36 -2.50
C VAL A 63 -7.57 -8.02 -3.53
N THR A 64 -6.31 -8.02 -3.11
CA THR A 64 -5.16 -7.75 -3.99
C THR A 64 -4.26 -8.95 -4.09
N ARG A 65 -3.69 -9.13 -5.28
CA ARG A 65 -2.52 -9.96 -5.55
C ARG A 65 -1.30 -9.06 -5.60
N ASN A 66 -0.33 -9.36 -4.75
CA ASN A 66 0.94 -8.66 -4.64
C ASN A 66 2.04 -9.58 -5.17
N ARG A 67 2.60 -9.26 -6.34
CA ARG A 67 3.77 -9.97 -6.89
C ARG A 67 5.04 -9.37 -6.31
N LEU A 68 5.87 -10.22 -5.72
CA LEU A 68 7.04 -9.83 -4.95
C LEU A 68 8.31 -9.94 -5.80
N THR A 69 9.13 -8.90 -5.76
CA THR A 69 10.55 -8.97 -6.16
C THR A 69 11.33 -8.54 -4.93
N PRO A 70 11.88 -9.50 -4.15
CA PRO A 70 12.52 -9.22 -2.87
C PRO A 70 13.46 -8.03 -2.93
N ASP A 71 13.33 -7.13 -1.95
CA ASP A 71 14.14 -5.92 -1.74
C ASP A 71 14.13 -4.91 -2.89
N ARG A 72 13.28 -5.10 -3.91
CA ARG A 72 13.26 -4.27 -5.12
C ARG A 72 11.88 -3.72 -5.45
N ALA A 73 10.84 -4.56 -5.41
CA ALA A 73 9.50 -4.14 -5.80
C ALA A 73 8.38 -5.02 -5.24
N ILE A 74 7.20 -4.42 -5.09
CA ILE A 74 5.92 -5.12 -4.89
C ILE A 74 4.92 -4.55 -5.89
N ALA A 75 4.46 -5.38 -6.82
CA ALA A 75 3.41 -5.01 -7.77
C ALA A 75 2.06 -5.51 -7.27
N LEU A 76 1.16 -4.60 -6.92
CA LEU A 76 -0.17 -4.92 -6.39
C LEU A 76 -1.24 -4.73 -7.48
N GLU A 77 -2.15 -5.69 -7.54
CA GLU A 77 -3.25 -5.71 -8.50
C GLU A 77 -4.52 -6.20 -7.81
N MET A 78 -5.60 -5.42 -7.89
CA MET A 78 -6.88 -5.81 -7.31
C MET A 78 -7.53 -6.92 -8.14
N ILE A 79 -7.88 -8.02 -7.48
CA ILE A 79 -8.63 -9.15 -8.05
C ILE A 79 -10.13 -8.96 -7.81
N GLU A 80 -10.50 -8.47 -6.63
CA GLU A 80 -11.88 -8.22 -6.22
C GLU A 80 -11.96 -6.89 -5.48
N GLY A 81 -13.00 -6.10 -5.72
CA GLY A 81 -13.20 -4.87 -4.97
C GLY A 81 -14.10 -3.87 -5.68
N PRO A 82 -14.26 -2.68 -5.09
CA PRO A 82 -15.26 -1.73 -5.55
C PRO A 82 -14.78 -0.86 -6.73
N PHE A 83 -13.49 -0.88 -7.05
CA PHE A 83 -12.92 -0.18 -8.20
C PHE A 83 -13.14 -1.00 -9.48
N ARG A 84 -13.19 -0.33 -10.64
CA ARG A 84 -13.08 -1.03 -11.93
C ARG A 84 -11.67 -1.56 -12.14
N ARG A 85 -10.68 -0.76 -11.75
CA ARG A 85 -9.27 -1.11 -11.74
C ARG A 85 -8.60 -0.47 -10.55
N PHE A 86 -7.73 -1.21 -9.88
CA PHE A 86 -6.85 -0.69 -8.85
C PHE A 86 -5.54 -1.46 -8.92
N ALA A 87 -4.46 -0.75 -9.14
CA ALA A 87 -3.13 -1.32 -9.25
C ALA A 87 -2.11 -0.36 -8.65
N GLY A 88 -0.99 -0.91 -8.21
CA GLY A 88 0.08 -0.11 -7.64
C GLY A 88 1.43 -0.80 -7.70
N HIS A 89 2.46 -0.01 -7.45
CA HIS A 89 3.83 -0.44 -7.53
C HIS A 89 4.61 0.22 -6.41
N TRP A 90 5.09 -0.60 -5.49
CA TRP A 90 6.18 -0.22 -4.60
C TRP A 90 7.50 -0.48 -5.32
N ARG A 91 8.41 0.48 -5.23
CA ARG A 91 9.80 0.33 -5.65
C ARG A 91 10.69 0.73 -4.49
N PHE A 92 11.69 -0.10 -4.24
CA PHE A 92 12.68 0.11 -3.19
C PHE A 92 14.03 0.32 -3.87
N THR A 93 14.69 1.43 -3.54
CA THR A 93 15.99 1.80 -4.10
C THR A 93 16.96 1.99 -2.94
N GLU A 94 17.98 1.15 -2.87
CA GLU A 94 19.08 1.31 -1.92
C GLU A 94 19.88 2.59 -2.24
N LEU A 95 20.29 3.33 -1.20
CA LEU A 95 21.07 4.56 -1.29
C LEU A 95 22.43 4.42 -0.57
N GLY A 96 22.96 3.19 -0.51
CA GLY A 96 24.14 2.84 0.28
C GLY A 96 23.90 3.00 1.78
N ASP A 97 24.92 3.42 2.51
CA ASP A 97 24.87 3.55 3.98
C ASP A 97 23.86 4.60 4.49
N ALA A 98 23.31 5.42 3.59
CA ALA A 98 22.29 6.43 3.92
C ALA A 98 20.87 5.86 4.11
N GLY A 99 20.64 4.60 3.72
CA GLY A 99 19.34 3.92 3.81
C GLY A 99 18.72 3.66 2.44
N CYS A 100 17.40 3.84 2.31
CA CYS A 100 16.68 3.57 1.06
C CYS A 100 15.66 4.64 0.69
N ARG A 101 15.37 4.76 -0.60
CA ARG A 101 14.18 5.43 -1.14
C ARG A 101 13.09 4.41 -1.40
N VAL A 102 11.87 4.74 -0.96
CA VAL A 102 10.66 3.99 -1.29
C VAL A 102 9.80 4.85 -2.19
N ASP A 103 9.40 4.33 -3.34
CA ASP A 103 8.48 4.95 -4.27
C ASP A 103 7.17 4.15 -4.31
N LEU A 104 6.03 4.82 -4.15
CA LEU A 104 4.69 4.26 -4.34
C LEU A 104 4.03 4.91 -5.56
N GLU A 105 3.67 4.10 -6.54
CA GLU A 105 2.76 4.47 -7.61
C GLU A 105 1.41 3.76 -7.42
N LEU A 106 0.30 4.49 -7.43
CA LEU A 106 -1.05 3.95 -7.40
C LEU A 106 -1.81 4.42 -8.64
N SER A 107 -2.60 3.54 -9.23
CA SER A 107 -3.46 3.84 -10.37
C SER A 107 -4.83 3.20 -10.15
N PHE A 108 -5.89 3.95 -10.44
CA PHE A 108 -7.25 3.48 -10.17
C PHE A 108 -8.25 4.00 -11.19
N GLU A 109 -9.31 3.22 -11.37
CA GLU A 109 -10.50 3.58 -12.14
C GLU A 109 -11.71 3.33 -11.25
N LEU A 110 -12.47 4.39 -10.97
CA LEU A 110 -13.68 4.29 -10.15
C LEU A 110 -14.75 3.50 -10.90
N SER A 111 -15.46 2.62 -10.19
CA SER A 111 -16.70 2.07 -10.71
C SER A 111 -17.84 3.08 -10.54
N ASN A 112 -18.92 2.91 -11.31
CA ASN A 112 -20.11 3.76 -11.19
C ASN A 112 -20.67 3.77 -9.75
N ARG A 113 -20.45 2.70 -8.98
CA ARG A 113 -20.89 2.57 -7.57
C ARG A 113 -20.07 3.45 -6.63
N LEU A 114 -18.83 3.79 -6.98
CA LEU A 114 -17.92 4.59 -6.16
C LEU A 114 -17.91 6.09 -6.47
N VAL A 115 -18.47 6.52 -7.61
CA VAL A 115 -18.41 7.94 -8.04
C VAL A 115 -19.01 8.89 -7.00
N GLY A 116 -20.03 8.46 -6.24
CA GLY A 116 -20.62 9.25 -5.16
C GLY A 116 -19.91 9.13 -3.80
N ALA A 117 -19.25 8.00 -3.52
CA ALA A 117 -18.59 7.73 -2.23
C ALA A 117 -17.13 8.24 -2.20
N PHE A 118 -16.45 8.24 -3.35
CA PHE A 118 -15.04 8.60 -3.48
C PHE A 118 -14.83 9.56 -4.66
N ALA A 119 -14.67 10.86 -4.37
CA ALA A 119 -14.20 11.81 -5.38
C ALA A 119 -12.68 11.67 -5.59
N ALA A 120 -12.17 11.89 -6.80
CA ALA A 120 -10.74 11.79 -7.10
C ALA A 120 -9.80 12.56 -6.13
N PRO A 121 -10.13 13.81 -5.68
CA PRO A 121 -9.32 14.51 -4.68
C PRO A 121 -9.23 13.81 -3.33
N PHE A 122 -10.23 13.00 -2.99
CA PHE A 122 -10.26 12.26 -1.75
C PHE A 122 -9.36 11.00 -1.81
N VAL A 123 -9.33 10.31 -2.95
CA VAL A 123 -8.41 9.18 -3.18
C VAL A 123 -6.95 9.65 -3.09
N ASN A 124 -6.63 10.81 -3.69
CA ASN A 124 -5.31 11.42 -3.57
C ASN A 124 -4.90 11.62 -2.10
N ARG A 125 -5.82 12.15 -1.27
CA ARG A 125 -5.55 12.38 0.15
C ARG A 125 -5.36 11.08 0.95
N ILE A 126 -6.04 10.00 0.59
CA ILE A 126 -5.80 8.68 1.22
C ILE A 126 -4.40 8.19 0.85
N ALA A 127 -4.02 8.27 -0.43
CA ALA A 127 -2.71 7.82 -0.87
C ALA A 127 -1.57 8.58 -0.18
N ASP A 128 -1.72 9.90 0.02
CA ASP A 128 -0.77 10.72 0.79
C ASP A 128 -0.58 10.13 2.19
N ARG A 129 -1.69 9.87 2.88
CA ARG A 129 -1.68 9.33 4.24
C ARG A 129 -1.11 7.92 4.35
N VAL A 130 -1.25 7.09 3.31
CA VAL A 130 -0.69 5.74 3.29
C VAL A 130 0.84 5.81 3.34
N VAL A 131 1.46 6.64 2.49
CA VAL A 131 2.94 6.76 2.47
C VAL A 131 3.45 7.36 3.77
N ASP A 132 2.80 8.40 4.29
CA ASP A 132 3.17 8.99 5.57
C ASP A 132 3.05 7.98 6.72
N ALA A 133 2.01 7.14 6.71
CA ALA A 133 1.82 6.10 7.72
C ALA A 133 2.91 5.02 7.65
N PHE A 134 3.31 4.58 6.47
CA PHE A 134 4.45 3.66 6.30
C PHE A 134 5.76 4.29 6.79
N ALA A 135 6.00 5.55 6.45
CA ALA A 135 7.19 6.26 6.91
C ALA A 135 7.23 6.41 8.44
N ALA A 136 6.08 6.72 9.05
CA ALA A 136 5.95 6.78 10.50
C ALA A 136 6.15 5.40 11.16
N ARG A 137 5.58 4.34 10.58
CA ARG A 137 5.72 2.97 11.09
C ARG A 137 7.17 2.47 11.00
N ALA A 138 7.86 2.74 9.89
CA ALA A 138 9.27 2.42 9.74
C ALA A 138 10.12 3.10 10.81
N ARG A 139 9.92 4.40 11.06
CA ARG A 139 10.63 5.12 12.14
C ARG A 139 10.34 4.57 13.53
N ALA A 140 9.13 4.07 13.78
CA ALA A 140 8.73 3.55 15.09
C ALA A 140 9.24 2.12 15.35
N GLU A 141 9.27 1.25 14.32
CA GLU A 141 9.69 -0.16 14.47
C GLU A 141 11.18 -0.37 14.22
N LEU A 142 11.79 0.43 13.35
CA LEU A 142 13.19 0.27 12.92
C LEU A 142 14.10 1.36 13.50
N GLY A 143 13.52 2.40 14.10
CA GLY A 143 14.25 3.47 14.78
C GLY A 143 14.56 3.09 16.22
N GLY A 144 15.67 2.37 16.41
CA GLY A 144 16.40 2.25 17.68
C GLY A 144 17.63 3.13 17.67
#